data_AF-A0A0J7NUR5-F1
#
_entry.id   AF-A0A0J7NUR5-F1
#
_cell.length_a   1.000
_cell.length_b   1.000
_cell.length_c   1.000
_cell.angle_alpha   90.00
_cell.angle_beta   90.00
_cell.angle_gamma   90.00
#
_symmetry.space_group_name_H-M   'P 1'
#
loop_
_entity.id
_entity.type
_entity.pdbx_description
1 polymer ?
#
loop_
_entity_poly.entity_id
_entity_poly.type
_entity_poly.pdbx_seq_one_letter_code
_entity_poly.pdbx_strand_id
1 'polypeptide(L)'
;MQGDVFTDEEATSKLVQLDSHKSYFPVNTRAEVSYTARPDKLVSCVIAASVHQNGHVSVVEGGYGTKKVRIRYSTETNKPDVFFVLVQAAKRESVHVEGDLARSTRLGIAYEPMRNWTLAEIKDALRNVTSSQFPPS
;
A
#
# COMPACT_ATOMS: atom_id res chain seq x y z
N MET A 1 -9.82 2.66 -6.17
CA MET A 1 -9.20 3.77 -5.41
C MET A 1 -7.99 4.21 -6.21
N GLN A 2 -8.06 5.33 -6.93
CA GLN A 2 -6.95 5.84 -7.72
C GLN A 2 -6.22 6.86 -6.84
N GLY A 3 -5.26 6.37 -6.04
CA GLY A 3 -4.36 7.26 -5.32
C GLY A 3 -3.38 7.87 -6.30
N ASP A 4 -3.09 9.16 -6.16
CA ASP A 4 -2.03 9.81 -6.93
C ASP A 4 -0.71 9.07 -6.68
N VAL A 5 -0.14 8.54 -7.76
CA VAL A 5 1.18 7.90 -7.72
C VAL A 5 2.21 9.01 -7.78
N PHE A 6 2.89 9.28 -6.66
CA PHE A 6 4.02 10.19 -6.65
C PHE A 6 5.08 9.72 -7.65
N THR A 7 5.57 10.64 -8.47
CA THR A 7 6.78 10.43 -9.26
C THR A 7 7.99 10.24 -8.33
N ASP A 8 9.05 9.57 -8.79
CA ASP A 8 10.25 9.34 -7.97
C ASP A 8 10.86 10.67 -7.46
N GLU A 9 10.74 11.73 -8.24
CA GLU A 9 11.16 13.10 -7.90
C GLU A 9 10.30 13.71 -6.78
N GLU A 10 8.98 13.52 -6.81
CA GLU A 10 8.07 13.96 -5.74
C GLU A 10 8.25 13.14 -4.47
N ALA A 11 8.56 11.84 -4.59
CA ALA A 11 8.89 10.95 -3.49
C ALA A 11 10.29 11.22 -2.89
N THR A 12 11.18 11.90 -3.61
CA THR A 12 12.51 12.33 -3.13
C THR A 12 12.63 13.83 -2.84
N SER A 13 11.58 14.61 -3.09
CA SER A 13 11.49 16.00 -2.64
C SER A 13 11.80 16.10 -1.14
N LYS A 14 12.57 17.13 -0.75
CA LYS A 14 13.04 17.35 0.64
C LYS A 14 11.93 17.28 1.71
N LEU A 15 10.67 17.41 1.31
CA LEU A 15 9.49 17.45 2.16
C LEU A 15 8.82 16.09 2.39
N VAL A 16 8.94 15.10 1.50
CA VAL A 16 8.24 13.81 1.63
C VAL A 16 9.25 12.69 1.43
N GLN A 17 10.04 12.40 2.47
CA GLN A 17 11.05 11.33 2.44
C GLN A 17 10.41 9.93 2.48
N LEU A 18 9.76 9.51 1.39
CA LEU A 18 9.03 8.26 1.29
C LEU A 18 9.95 7.11 0.84
N ASP A 19 10.05 6.06 1.65
CA ASP A 19 10.64 4.79 1.24
C ASP A 19 9.53 3.82 0.84
N SER A 20 9.65 3.22 -0.33
CA SER A 20 8.70 2.22 -0.83
C SER A 20 9.40 0.88 -1.03
N HIS A 21 8.80 -0.19 -0.52
CA HIS A 21 9.22 -1.56 -0.73
C HIS A 21 8.08 -2.34 -1.37
N LYS A 22 8.29 -2.81 -2.59
CA LYS A 22 7.32 -3.58 -3.37
C LYS A 22 7.92 -4.96 -3.67
N SER A 23 7.19 -6.01 -3.35
CA SER A 23 7.56 -7.39 -3.69
C SER A 23 6.37 -8.14 -4.27
N TYR A 24 6.67 -9.03 -5.20
CA TYR A 24 5.70 -9.88 -5.88
C TYR A 24 6.38 -11.22 -6.15
N PHE A 25 5.84 -12.32 -5.62
CA PHE A 25 6.44 -13.64 -5.86
C PHE A 25 5.41 -14.78 -5.79
N PRO A 26 5.61 -15.85 -6.57
CA PRO A 26 4.75 -17.01 -6.57
C PRO A 26 4.85 -17.78 -5.25
N VAL A 27 3.71 -18.29 -4.76
CA VAL A 27 3.59 -19.04 -3.50
C VAL A 27 2.64 -20.22 -3.69
N ASN A 28 2.88 -21.30 -2.96
CA ASN A 28 2.04 -22.52 -3.04
C ASN A 28 1.56 -23.00 -1.67
N THR A 29 2.21 -22.59 -0.59
CA THR A 29 1.94 -23.04 0.78
C THR A 29 1.91 -21.86 1.74
N ARG A 30 3.05 -21.49 2.32
CA ARG A 30 3.20 -20.39 3.26
C ARG A 30 4.38 -19.53 2.86
N ALA A 31 4.21 -18.23 2.99
CA ALA A 31 5.29 -17.27 2.80
C ALA A 31 5.21 -16.17 3.85
N GLU A 32 6.36 -15.57 4.14
CA GLU A 32 6.45 -14.46 5.07
C GLU A 32 7.43 -13.41 4.54
N VAL A 33 7.01 -12.15 4.57
CA VAL A 33 7.82 -11.00 4.18
C VAL A 33 8.01 -10.12 5.41
N SER A 34 9.24 -9.70 5.65
CA SER A 34 9.57 -8.75 6.70
C SER A 34 10.16 -7.49 6.10
N TYR A 35 9.69 -6.33 6.54
CA TYR A 35 10.25 -5.04 6.21
C TYR A 35 10.63 -4.31 7.50
N THR A 36 11.79 -3.64 7.48
CA THR A 36 12.24 -2.75 8.56
C THR A 36 12.51 -1.37 7.97
N ALA A 37 11.85 -0.36 8.52
CA ALA A 37 12.02 1.03 8.13
C ALA A 37 13.41 1.54 8.47
N ARG A 38 13.93 2.44 7.63
CA ARG A 38 15.19 3.16 7.91
C ARG A 38 15.08 3.99 9.19
N PRO A 39 16.22 4.39 9.79
CA PRO A 39 16.22 5.33 10.92
C PRO A 39 15.35 6.56 10.64
N ASP A 40 14.67 7.05 11.68
CA ASP A 40 13.75 8.21 11.65
C ASP A 40 12.49 8.09 10.79
N LYS A 41 12.22 6.91 10.22
CA LYS A 41 10.98 6.63 9.49
C LYS A 41 10.11 5.62 10.22
N LEU A 42 8.81 5.74 9.99
CA LEU A 42 7.81 4.80 10.47
C LEU A 42 7.00 4.31 9.26
N VAL A 43 6.58 3.05 9.32
CA VAL A 43 5.66 2.48 8.33
C VAL A 43 4.39 3.33 8.30
N SER A 44 4.06 3.85 7.12
CA SER A 44 2.89 4.70 6.88
C SER A 44 1.80 3.97 6.09
N CYS A 45 2.16 2.93 5.33
CA CYS A 45 1.21 2.13 4.55
C CYS A 45 1.70 0.69 4.41
N VAL A 46 0.76 -0.24 4.47
CA VAL A 46 0.98 -1.67 4.17
C VAL A 46 -0.18 -2.14 3.31
N ILE A 47 0.11 -2.56 2.09
CA ILE A 47 -0.83 -3.23 1.20
C ILE A 47 -0.28 -4.64 0.97
N ALA A 48 -1.09 -5.65 1.22
CA ALA A 48 -0.71 -7.03 0.96
C ALA A 48 -1.91 -7.82 0.46
N ALA A 49 -1.69 -8.68 -0.53
CA ALA A 49 -2.76 -9.39 -1.21
C ALA A 49 -2.33 -10.78 -1.69
N SER A 50 -3.28 -11.70 -1.61
CA SER A 50 -3.33 -12.94 -2.39
C SER A 50 -3.98 -12.57 -3.72
N VAL A 51 -3.21 -12.54 -4.80
CA VAL A 51 -3.69 -11.98 -6.08
C VAL A 51 -4.75 -12.87 -6.72
N HIS A 52 -4.60 -14.19 -6.62
CA HIS A 52 -5.56 -15.15 -7.15
C HIS A 52 -6.60 -15.61 -6.11
N GLN A 53 -6.60 -15.02 -4.91
CA GLN A 53 -7.54 -15.34 -3.82
C GLN A 53 -7.52 -16.83 -3.42
N ASN A 54 -6.38 -17.50 -3.56
CA ASN A 54 -6.20 -18.92 -3.20
C ASN A 54 -5.66 -19.11 -1.76
N GLY A 55 -5.48 -18.01 -1.03
CA GLY A 55 -5.05 -18.02 0.36
C GLY A 55 -5.34 -16.72 1.10
N HIS A 56 -4.98 -16.72 2.36
CA HIS A 56 -5.19 -15.59 3.27
C HIS A 56 -3.89 -14.82 3.51
N VAL A 57 -3.98 -13.50 3.62
CA VAL A 57 -2.87 -12.62 3.95
C VAL A 57 -3.14 -11.91 5.27
N SER A 58 -2.14 -11.89 6.15
CA SER A 58 -2.23 -11.26 7.47
C SER A 58 -0.97 -10.51 7.83
N VAL A 59 -1.12 -9.38 8.52
CA VAL A 59 -0.02 -8.74 9.24
C VAL A 59 0.11 -9.45 10.59
N VAL A 60 1.25 -10.08 10.84
CA VAL A 60 1.50 -10.88 12.04
C VAL A 60 2.38 -10.15 13.07
N GLU A 61 2.98 -9.03 12.68
CA GLU A 61 3.78 -8.18 13.56
C GLU A 61 3.84 -6.75 12.99
N GLY A 62 3.69 -5.76 13.87
CA GLY A 62 3.88 -4.35 13.55
C GLY A 62 2.79 -3.75 12.65
N GLY A 63 3.18 -2.88 11.71
CA GLY A 63 2.27 -2.16 10.82
C GLY A 63 2.38 -0.65 10.93
N TYR A 64 1.28 0.07 10.75
CA TYR A 64 1.26 1.54 10.76
C TYR A 64 1.87 2.13 12.04
N GLY A 65 2.72 3.15 11.88
CA GLY A 65 3.37 3.85 12.99
C GLY A 65 4.51 3.07 13.65
N THR A 66 4.85 1.88 13.15
CA THR A 66 5.93 1.04 13.69
C THR A 66 7.17 1.07 12.78
N LYS A 67 8.30 0.57 13.28
CA LYS A 67 9.54 0.44 12.48
C LYS A 67 9.63 -0.85 11.68
N LYS A 68 8.76 -1.82 11.92
CA LYS A 68 8.86 -3.14 11.34
C LYS A 68 7.47 -3.65 11.00
N VAL A 69 7.33 -4.34 9.90
CA VAL A 69 6.12 -5.09 9.60
C VAL A 69 6.49 -6.48 9.12
N ARG A 70 5.71 -7.48 9.57
CA ARG A 70 5.83 -8.86 9.11
C ARG A 70 4.48 -9.32 8.60
N ILE A 71 4.48 -9.81 7.37
CA ILE A 71 3.27 -10.10 6.61
C ILE A 71 3.37 -11.55 6.16
N ARG A 72 2.31 -12.31 6.40
CA ARG A 72 2.25 -13.73 6.12
C ARG A 72 1.14 -14.02 5.13
N TYR A 73 1.48 -14.81 4.11
CA TYR A 73 0.54 -15.53 3.28
C TYR A 73 0.39 -16.97 3.77
N SER A 74 -0.81 -17.52 3.72
CA SER A 74 -1.09 -18.93 3.98
C SER A 74 -2.17 -19.43 3.03
N THR A 75 -1.88 -20.51 2.29
CA THR A 75 -2.83 -21.11 1.37
C THR A 75 -4.02 -21.74 2.09
N GLU A 76 -5.19 -21.69 1.47
CA GLU A 76 -6.39 -22.43 1.91
C GLU A 76 -6.63 -23.68 1.07
N THR A 77 -6.15 -23.68 -0.18
CA THR A 77 -6.53 -24.70 -1.19
C THR A 77 -5.34 -25.46 -1.79
N ASN A 78 -4.11 -25.24 -1.30
CA ASN A 78 -2.84 -25.73 -1.88
C ASN A 78 -2.68 -25.38 -3.38
N LYS A 79 -3.49 -24.47 -3.89
CA LYS A 79 -3.36 -23.95 -5.25
C LYS A 79 -2.25 -22.91 -5.30
N PRO A 80 -1.48 -22.85 -6.40
CA PRO A 80 -0.57 -21.75 -6.64
C PRO A 80 -1.28 -20.40 -6.53
N ASP A 81 -0.59 -19.45 -5.95
CA ASP A 81 -1.02 -18.07 -5.84
C ASP A 81 0.19 -17.16 -6.02
N VAL A 82 -0.08 -15.88 -5.97
CA VAL A 82 0.88 -14.80 -6.04
C VAL A 82 0.70 -13.96 -4.80
N PHE A 83 1.79 -13.78 -4.07
CA PHE A 83 1.82 -12.93 -2.90
C PHE A 83 2.37 -11.56 -3.27
N PHE A 84 1.50 -10.55 -3.22
CA PHE A 84 1.85 -9.16 -3.43
C PHE A 84 1.98 -8.43 -2.10
N VAL A 85 3.04 -7.62 -1.96
CA VAL A 85 3.27 -6.75 -0.81
C VAL A 85 3.83 -5.40 -1.27
N LEU A 86 3.25 -4.32 -0.75
CA LEU A 86 3.76 -2.97 -0.80
C LEU A 86 3.81 -2.42 0.62
N VAL A 87 4.98 -1.98 1.07
CA VAL A 87 5.18 -1.29 2.35
C VAL A 87 5.77 0.08 2.06
N GLN A 88 5.17 1.12 2.63
CA GLN A 88 5.72 2.46 2.59
C GLN A 88 6.08 2.92 3.99
N ALA A 89 7.19 3.65 4.10
CA ALA A 89 7.62 4.28 5.33
C ALA A 89 8.02 5.73 5.08
N ALA A 90 7.63 6.63 5.98
CA ALA A 90 7.94 8.04 5.87
C ALA A 90 8.41 8.57 7.23
N LYS A 91 9.15 9.68 7.19
CA LYS A 91 9.44 10.44 8.41
C LYS A 91 8.13 11.05 8.91
N ARG A 92 7.80 10.83 10.18
CA ARG A 92 6.60 11.42 10.79
C ARG A 92 6.90 12.90 11.08
N GLU A 93 6.36 13.80 10.27
CA GLU A 93 6.38 15.23 10.60
C GLU A 93 5.28 15.55 11.61
N SER A 94 5.60 16.40 12.58
CA SER A 94 4.61 16.90 13.53
C SER A 94 3.71 17.91 12.81
N VAL A 95 2.45 17.55 12.66
CA VAL A 95 1.43 18.40 12.09
C VAL A 95 1.01 19.41 13.16
N HIS A 96 1.40 20.66 13.00
CA HIS A 96 0.84 21.75 13.82
C HIS A 96 -0.48 22.19 13.16
N VAL A 97 -1.57 22.00 13.91
CA VAL A 97 -2.90 22.46 13.51
C VAL A 97 -3.18 23.76 14.29
N GLU A 98 -3.39 24.85 13.57
CA GLU A 98 -3.70 26.17 14.14
C GLU A 98 -5.09 26.58 13.62
N GLY A 99 -6.13 26.41 14.46
CA GLY A 99 -7.53 26.55 14.05
C GLY A 99 -8.01 25.40 13.14
N ASP A 100 -8.80 25.68 12.11
CA ASP A 100 -9.27 24.71 11.09
C ASP A 100 -8.30 24.55 9.91
N LEU A 101 -7.13 25.20 9.97
CA LEU A 101 -6.12 25.14 8.92
C LEU A 101 -4.91 24.35 9.42
N ALA A 102 -4.79 23.12 8.91
CA ALA A 102 -3.58 22.35 9.11
C ALA A 102 -2.48 22.90 8.17
N ARG A 103 -1.59 23.75 8.71
CA ARG A 103 -0.50 24.41 7.95
C ARG A 103 0.51 23.43 7.36
N SER A 104 0.59 22.21 7.87
CA SER A 104 1.40 21.14 7.31
C SER A 104 0.70 19.79 7.45
N THR A 105 -0.27 19.52 6.57
CA THR A 105 -0.68 18.13 6.29
C THR A 105 -1.22 18.04 4.89
N ARG A 106 -0.36 17.65 3.95
CA ARG A 106 -0.82 17.08 2.67
C ARG A 106 -1.22 15.61 2.79
N LEU A 107 -1.23 15.03 4.00
CA LEU A 107 -1.75 13.69 4.25
C LEU A 107 -3.16 13.75 4.85
N GLY A 108 -4.13 14.13 4.03
CA GLY A 108 -5.53 13.83 4.30
C GLY A 108 -5.83 12.43 3.78
N ILE A 109 -5.57 11.38 4.57
CA ILE A 109 -6.21 10.09 4.31
C ILE A 109 -7.65 10.24 4.80
N ALA A 110 -8.54 10.63 3.89
CA ALA A 110 -9.96 10.56 4.13
C ALA A 110 -10.36 9.08 4.13
N TYR A 111 -10.66 8.54 5.30
CA TYR A 111 -11.41 7.28 5.40
C TYR A 111 -12.86 7.59 5.04
N GLU A 112 -13.19 7.56 3.75
CA GLU A 112 -14.58 7.45 3.36
C GLU A 112 -15.08 6.03 3.64
N PRO A 113 -16.30 5.85 4.18
CA PRO A 113 -16.93 4.54 4.29
C PRO A 113 -16.88 3.85 2.91
N MET A 114 -16.49 2.58 2.86
CA MET A 114 -16.44 1.83 1.60
C MET A 114 -17.81 1.88 0.91
N ARG A 115 -17.94 2.74 -0.09
CA ARG A 115 -19.14 2.90 -0.90
C ARG A 115 -18.95 2.14 -2.20
N ASN A 116 -19.98 1.40 -2.60
CA ASN A 116 -20.01 0.76 -3.91
C ASN A 116 -19.86 1.82 -5.01
N TRP A 117 -18.89 1.61 -5.90
CA TRP A 117 -18.71 2.48 -7.06
C TRP A 117 -19.88 2.34 -8.01
N THR A 118 -20.34 3.47 -8.51
CA THR A 118 -21.31 3.51 -9.61
C THR A 118 -20.62 3.15 -10.93
N LEU A 119 -21.42 2.69 -11.88
CA LEU A 119 -20.93 2.28 -13.20
C LEU A 119 -20.29 3.44 -13.99
N ALA A 120 -20.66 4.68 -13.67
CA ALA A 120 -20.05 5.88 -14.22
C ALA A 120 -18.65 6.12 -13.66
N GLU A 121 -18.47 5.98 -12.34
CA GLU A 121 -17.18 6.13 -11.65
C GLU A 121 -16.18 5.05 -12.09
N ILE A 122 -16.65 3.81 -12.28
CA ILE A 122 -15.82 2.73 -12.82
C ILE A 122 -15.32 3.08 -14.24
N LYS A 123 -16.20 3.58 -15.10
CA LYS A 123 -15.84 3.94 -16.48
C LYS A 123 -14.88 5.13 -16.55
N ASP A 124 -15.05 6.11 -15.66
CA ASP A 124 -14.19 7.28 -15.62
C ASP A 124 -12.79 6.93 -15.10
N ALA A 125 -12.70 6.10 -14.05
CA ALA A 125 -11.43 5.60 -13.52
C ALA A 125 -10.65 4.73 -14.53
N LEU A 126 -11.36 3.99 -15.38
CA LEU A 126 -10.75 3.11 -16.40
C LEU A 126 -10.46 3.81 -17.73
N ARG A 127 -10.83 5.08 -17.88
CA ARG A 127 -10.78 5.82 -19.15
C ARG A 127 -9.37 5.91 -19.76
N ASN A 128 -8.33 5.81 -18.92
CA ASN A 128 -6.93 5.91 -19.33
C ASN A 128 -6.12 4.62 -19.11
N VAL A 129 -6.77 3.52 -18.72
CA VAL A 129 -6.10 2.23 -18.49
C VAL A 129 -6.02 1.48 -19.81
N THR A 130 -4.88 1.57 -20.48
CA THR A 130 -4.57 0.73 -21.64
C THR A 130 -4.38 -0.72 -21.19
N SER A 131 -4.95 -1.65 -21.98
CA SER A 131 -4.95 -3.10 -21.73
C SER A 131 -3.57 -3.76 -21.61
N SER A 132 -2.49 -3.03 -21.86
CA SER A 132 -1.10 -3.50 -21.75
C SER A 132 -0.56 -3.57 -20.31
N GLN A 133 -1.29 -3.06 -19.32
CA GLN A 133 -0.87 -3.08 -17.90
C GLN A 133 -1.29 -4.33 -17.13
N PHE A 134 -2.04 -5.25 -17.76
CA PHE A 134 -2.37 -6.56 -17.19
C PHE A 134 -1.69 -7.67 -18.01
N PRO A 135 -0.96 -8.61 -17.39
CA PRO A 135 -0.48 -9.78 -18.10
C PRO A 135 -1.68 -10.66 -18.53
N PRO A 136 -1.62 -11.31 -19.70
CA PRO A 136 -2.68 -12.21 -20.15
C PRO A 136 -2.79 -13.41 -19.21
N SER A 137 -4.03 -13.87 -19.06
CA SER A 137 -4.51 -15.02 -18.29
C SER A 137 -3.85 -16.34 -18.68
#